data_AF-A0A0F9TAB4-F1
#
_entry.id   AF-A0A0F9TAB4-F1
#
_cell.length_a   1.000
_cell.length_b   1.000
_cell.length_c   1.000
_cell.angle_alpha   90.00
_cell.angle_beta   90.00
_cell.angle_gamma   90.00
#
_symmetry.space_group_name_H-M   'P 1'
#
loop_
_entity.id
_entity.type
_entity.pdbx_description
1 polymer ?
#
loop_
_entity_poly.entity_id
_entity_poly.type
_entity_poly.pdbx_seq_one_letter_code
_entity_poly.pdbx_strand_id
1 'polypeptide(L)'
;MARQLKTHIRSPVAKKESLCQRMSVDFVKKNSEATCLTCRSMAVDGQLRTLEFEANAAKWEGYNNTGEPRYTEMQVKFSQHPQVMTNARVAAVESGYSEVFSRTKSVGLRKQLAPLIMEYQEKAKSIAAISIARIQTELASMGFANVLDYFNIAEDGSLQSKQLNELTRAQASAIQEVKVVERQDPVTGEIRFVIGWLKLADKRANLVELGRTLGMFNKIALVDKRESELMLQEVPTDALEKAEDILMSAVKIAREQKSKNQALPGEFTKLPEPSEVKE
;
A
#
# COMPACT_ATOMS: atom_id res chain seq x y z
N MET A 1 -38.00 28.11 -48.47
CA MET A 1 -37.93 27.84 -47.02
C MET A 1 -36.47 27.80 -46.61
N ALA A 2 -35.95 28.88 -46.00
CA ALA A 2 -34.53 29.03 -45.67
C ALA A 2 -34.33 28.95 -44.14
N ARG A 3 -33.41 28.09 -43.70
CA ARG A 3 -33.02 27.91 -42.28
C ARG A 3 -32.16 29.09 -41.82
N GLN A 4 -32.59 29.79 -40.77
CA GLN A 4 -31.78 30.83 -40.13
C GLN A 4 -30.75 30.20 -39.18
N LEU A 5 -29.47 30.43 -39.48
CA LEU A 5 -28.34 30.22 -38.58
C LEU A 5 -28.26 31.42 -37.63
N LYS A 6 -28.39 31.19 -36.32
CA LYS A 6 -28.14 32.22 -35.30
C LYS A 6 -26.66 32.24 -34.94
N THR A 7 -25.93 33.19 -35.52
CA THR A 7 -24.61 33.63 -35.05
C THR A 7 -24.78 34.60 -33.89
N HIS A 8 -24.32 34.24 -32.69
CA HIS A 8 -24.23 35.19 -31.58
C HIS A 8 -22.84 35.85 -31.57
N ILE A 9 -22.82 37.12 -31.96
CA ILE A 9 -21.72 38.08 -31.79
C ILE A 9 -21.53 38.32 -30.28
N ARG A 10 -20.29 38.17 -29.78
CA ARG A 10 -19.92 38.47 -28.39
C ARG A 10 -19.69 39.97 -28.23
N SER A 11 -20.44 40.61 -27.33
CA SER A 11 -20.23 41.99 -26.86
C SER A 11 -19.03 42.07 -25.89
N PRO A 12 -18.40 43.25 -25.67
CA PRO A 12 -17.06 43.35 -25.10
C PRO A 12 -17.04 43.13 -23.59
N VAL A 13 -15.99 42.45 -23.13
CA VAL A 13 -15.78 41.98 -21.76
C VAL A 13 -15.48 43.15 -20.83
N ALA A 14 -16.42 43.46 -19.91
CA ALA A 14 -16.10 44.23 -18.71
C ALA A 14 -15.24 43.37 -17.78
N LYS A 15 -14.15 43.94 -17.23
CA LYS A 15 -13.24 43.25 -16.31
C LYS A 15 -13.99 42.73 -15.08
N LYS A 16 -13.88 41.43 -14.81
CA LYS A 16 -14.36 40.78 -13.59
C LYS A 16 -13.25 40.85 -12.53
N GLU A 17 -13.43 41.65 -11.49
CA GLU A 17 -12.61 41.55 -10.27
C GLU A 17 -13.43 40.82 -9.19
N SER A 18 -12.89 39.71 -8.70
CA SER A 18 -13.52 38.78 -7.75
C SER A 18 -12.94 38.95 -6.35
N LEU A 19 -13.79 39.04 -5.32
CA LEU A 19 -13.35 38.99 -3.91
C LEU A 19 -13.32 37.57 -3.32
N CYS A 20 -13.70 36.55 -4.10
CA CYS A 20 -13.48 35.13 -3.79
C CYS A 20 -13.04 34.43 -5.07
N GLN A 21 -11.82 33.89 -5.10
CA GLN A 21 -11.16 33.33 -6.29
C GLN A 21 -11.77 31.99 -6.80
N ARG A 22 -12.99 31.62 -6.43
CA ARG A 22 -13.66 30.40 -6.93
C ARG A 22 -15.06 30.72 -7.45
N MET A 23 -15.11 30.92 -8.77
CA MET A 23 -16.26 31.00 -9.67
C MET A 23 -17.28 32.13 -9.44
N SER A 24 -17.41 33.00 -10.45
CA SER A 24 -18.33 34.14 -10.51
C SER A 24 -19.80 33.69 -10.60
N VAL A 25 -20.64 34.11 -9.66
CA VAL A 25 -22.10 34.05 -9.78
C VAL A 25 -22.60 35.46 -10.18
N ASP A 26 -23.49 35.55 -11.16
CA ASP A 26 -24.06 36.83 -11.59
C ASP A 26 -25.01 37.40 -10.54
N PHE A 27 -24.81 38.67 -10.16
CA PHE A 27 -25.77 39.40 -9.32
C PHE A 27 -26.95 39.86 -10.17
N VAL A 28 -28.12 39.25 -9.97
CA VAL A 28 -29.38 39.79 -10.48
C VAL A 28 -29.75 40.99 -9.63
N LYS A 29 -29.81 42.16 -10.27
CA LYS A 29 -29.90 43.52 -9.68
C LYS A 29 -31.16 43.83 -8.85
N LYS A 30 -31.97 42.84 -8.46
CA LYS A 30 -33.28 43.09 -7.84
C LYS A 30 -33.69 42.29 -6.61
N ASN A 31 -32.85 41.42 -6.06
CA ASN A 31 -33.13 40.83 -4.74
C ASN A 31 -31.92 41.08 -3.82
N SER A 32 -32.18 41.72 -2.68
CA SER A 32 -31.23 42.04 -1.60
C SER A 32 -30.69 40.81 -0.86
N GLU A 33 -30.85 39.60 -1.40
CA GLU A 33 -30.52 38.34 -0.77
C GLU A 33 -29.90 37.41 -1.81
N ALA A 34 -28.57 37.43 -1.90
CA ALA A 34 -27.81 36.45 -2.67
C ALA A 34 -26.95 35.63 -1.71
N THR A 35 -27.10 34.30 -1.75
CA THR A 35 -26.37 33.34 -0.91
C THR A 35 -25.30 32.62 -1.75
N CYS A 36 -24.04 32.68 -1.33
CA CYS A 36 -23.01 31.78 -1.87
C CYS A 36 -23.19 30.39 -1.25
N LEU A 37 -23.74 29.43 -2.01
CA LEU A 37 -23.96 28.04 -1.58
C LEU A 37 -22.68 27.35 -1.08
N THR A 38 -21.51 27.77 -1.57
CA THR A 38 -20.21 27.19 -1.22
C THR A 38 -19.58 27.84 0.02
N CYS A 39 -19.88 29.12 0.27
CA CYS A 39 -19.24 29.93 1.31
C CYS A 39 -20.10 30.05 2.58
N ARG A 40 -21.41 29.75 2.50
CA ARG A 40 -22.42 29.96 3.56
C ARG A 40 -22.36 31.35 4.22
N SER A 41 -21.97 32.37 3.47
CA SER A 41 -22.07 33.77 3.88
C SER A 41 -23.23 34.45 3.17
N MET A 42 -23.98 35.26 3.90
CA MET A 42 -24.98 36.17 3.35
C MET A 42 -24.44 37.60 3.37
N ALA A 43 -24.66 38.32 2.27
CA ALA A 43 -24.49 39.76 2.23
C ALA A 43 -25.84 40.40 2.54
N VAL A 44 -25.95 41.05 3.70
CA VAL A 44 -27.09 41.89 4.07
C VAL A 44 -26.55 43.32 4.17
N ASP A 45 -27.14 44.25 3.44
CA ASP A 45 -26.74 45.67 3.41
C ASP A 45 -25.23 45.92 3.16
N GLY A 46 -24.62 45.12 2.29
CA GLY A 46 -23.23 45.29 1.89
C GLY A 46 -22.18 44.78 2.88
N GLN A 47 -22.58 44.12 3.98
CA GLN A 47 -21.67 43.45 4.90
C GLN A 47 -21.82 41.93 4.86
N LEU A 48 -20.69 41.22 4.82
CA LEU A 48 -20.62 39.77 4.93
C LEU A 48 -20.77 39.37 6.41
N ARG A 49 -21.85 38.66 6.74
CA ARG A 49 -22.01 38.01 8.04
C ARG A 49 -21.88 36.50 7.89
N THR A 50 -21.07 35.88 8.75
CA THR A 50 -21.09 34.44 9.02
C THR A 50 -22.33 34.14 9.85
N LEU A 51 -23.21 33.28 9.33
CA LEU A 51 -24.41 32.87 10.05
C LEU A 51 -24.00 31.95 11.22
N GLU A 52 -23.97 32.47 12.44
CA GLU A 52 -23.98 31.65 13.65
C GLU A 52 -25.38 31.04 13.79
N PHE A 53 -25.49 29.77 13.40
CA PHE A 53 -26.73 28.99 13.49
C PHE A 53 -26.80 28.31 14.86
N GLU A 54 -27.23 29.04 15.89
CA GLU A 54 -27.82 28.40 17.06
C GLU A 54 -29.25 27.93 16.70
N ALA A 55 -29.56 26.67 17.02
CA ALA A 55 -30.91 26.12 17.14
C ALA A 55 -31.78 25.90 15.89
N ASN A 56 -31.22 25.42 14.76
CA ASN A 56 -32.04 24.83 13.67
C ASN A 56 -31.45 23.53 13.07
N ALA A 57 -30.65 22.78 13.85
CA ALA A 57 -30.11 21.48 13.46
C ALA A 57 -31.18 20.37 13.34
N ALA A 58 -32.37 20.57 13.89
CA ALA A 58 -33.40 19.52 14.00
C ALA A 58 -34.29 19.33 12.76
N LYS A 59 -34.11 20.09 11.66
CA LYS A 59 -35.02 20.07 10.51
C LYS A 59 -34.44 19.54 9.19
N TRP A 60 -33.20 19.07 9.21
CA TRP A 60 -32.56 18.48 8.03
C TRP A 60 -32.40 16.97 8.25
N GLU A 61 -33.43 16.19 7.89
CA GLU A 61 -33.55 14.73 8.09
C GLU A 61 -32.44 13.86 7.44
N GLY A 62 -31.43 14.45 6.82
CA GLY A 62 -30.42 13.74 6.03
C GLY A 62 -28.99 13.71 6.57
N TYR A 63 -28.65 14.50 7.60
CA TYR A 63 -27.26 14.68 8.05
C TYR A 63 -27.12 14.55 9.57
N ASN A 64 -25.99 14.03 10.05
CA ASN A 64 -25.64 14.01 11.46
C ASN A 64 -25.09 15.38 11.92
N ASN A 65 -24.87 15.54 13.22
CA ASN A 65 -24.38 16.79 13.83
C ASN A 65 -22.98 17.22 13.33
N THR A 66 -22.25 16.34 12.64
CA THR A 66 -20.94 16.60 12.02
C THR A 66 -21.06 16.98 10.53
N GLY A 67 -22.26 17.00 9.96
CA GLY A 67 -22.50 17.34 8.55
C GLY A 67 -22.30 16.19 7.57
N GLU A 68 -22.20 14.96 8.04
CA GLU A 68 -22.12 13.74 7.21
C GLU A 68 -23.51 13.15 6.95
N PRO A 69 -23.73 12.54 5.78
CA PRO A 69 -25.01 11.92 5.45
C PRO A 69 -25.34 10.78 6.43
N ARG A 70 -26.53 10.79 7.02
CA ARG A 70 -27.00 9.74 7.92
C ARG A 70 -27.59 8.59 7.12
N TYR A 71 -26.90 7.45 7.09
CA TYR A 71 -27.37 6.23 6.44
C TYR A 71 -28.18 5.36 7.39
N THR A 72 -29.19 4.66 6.86
CA THR A 72 -29.94 3.65 7.63
C THR A 72 -29.16 2.34 7.72
N GLU A 73 -29.46 1.51 8.70
CA GLU A 73 -28.79 0.20 8.87
C GLU A 73 -28.90 -0.68 7.62
N MET A 74 -30.08 -0.69 6.97
CA MET A 74 -30.28 -1.43 5.71
C MET A 74 -29.46 -0.86 4.56
N GLN A 75 -29.27 0.46 4.48
CA GLN A 75 -28.41 1.09 3.47
C GLN A 75 -26.94 0.75 3.68
N VAL A 76 -26.50 0.66 4.94
CA VAL A 76 -25.15 0.21 5.29
C VAL A 76 -24.94 -1.25 4.88
N LYS A 77 -25.87 -2.16 5.26
CA LYS A 77 -25.82 -3.58 4.86
C LYS A 77 -25.79 -3.74 3.34
N PHE A 78 -26.63 -2.99 2.64
CA PHE A 78 -26.65 -2.98 1.17
C PHE A 78 -25.34 -2.51 0.55
N SER A 79 -24.72 -1.48 1.13
CA SER A 79 -23.49 -0.91 0.59
C SER A 79 -22.27 -1.81 0.80
N GLN A 80 -22.29 -2.63 1.86
CA GLN A 80 -21.25 -3.62 2.16
C GLN A 80 -21.42 -4.93 1.36
N HIS A 81 -22.56 -5.12 0.72
CA HIS A 81 -22.91 -6.38 0.09
C HIS A 81 -22.02 -6.69 -1.14
N PRO A 82 -21.39 -7.89 -1.25
CA PRO A 82 -20.47 -8.21 -2.35
C PRO A 82 -21.09 -8.08 -3.75
N GLN A 83 -22.38 -8.40 -3.86
CA GLN A 83 -23.10 -8.36 -5.13
C GLN A 83 -23.64 -6.98 -5.51
N VAL A 84 -23.41 -5.92 -4.73
CA VAL A 84 -24.01 -4.59 -5.00
C VAL A 84 -23.68 -4.07 -6.41
N MET A 85 -22.48 -4.38 -6.93
CA MET A 85 -22.05 -3.95 -8.28
C MET A 85 -22.58 -4.84 -9.40
N THR A 86 -22.69 -6.14 -9.17
CA THR A 86 -23.04 -7.14 -10.18
C THR A 86 -24.56 -7.38 -10.24
N ASN A 87 -25.21 -7.46 -9.07
CA ASN A 87 -26.63 -7.71 -8.92
C ASN A 87 -27.23 -6.96 -7.72
N ALA A 88 -27.61 -5.70 -7.97
CA ALA A 88 -28.20 -4.83 -6.95
C ALA A 88 -29.53 -5.36 -6.39
N ARG A 89 -30.29 -6.18 -7.16
CA ARG A 89 -31.55 -6.75 -6.68
C ARG A 89 -31.31 -7.75 -5.55
N VAL A 90 -30.37 -8.68 -5.74
CA VAL A 90 -30.06 -9.70 -4.72
C VAL A 90 -29.48 -9.04 -3.48
N ALA A 91 -28.54 -8.11 -3.67
CA ALA A 91 -27.99 -7.33 -2.57
C ALA A 91 -29.07 -6.61 -1.74
N ALA A 92 -30.11 -6.06 -2.39
CA ALA A 92 -31.21 -5.40 -1.69
C ALA A 92 -32.06 -6.38 -0.88
N VAL A 93 -32.42 -7.54 -1.44
CA VAL A 93 -33.20 -8.56 -0.72
C VAL A 93 -32.43 -9.06 0.50
N GLU A 94 -31.16 -9.43 0.35
CA GLU A 94 -30.32 -9.94 1.44
C GLU A 94 -30.04 -8.88 2.52
N SER A 95 -30.06 -7.60 2.14
CA SER A 95 -29.93 -6.48 3.09
C SER A 95 -31.23 -6.12 3.81
N GLY A 96 -32.32 -6.86 3.55
CA GLY A 96 -33.61 -6.72 4.24
C GLY A 96 -34.66 -5.87 3.51
N TYR A 97 -34.41 -5.45 2.27
CA TYR A 97 -35.43 -4.75 1.49
C TYR A 97 -36.48 -5.72 0.94
N SER A 98 -37.73 -5.26 0.84
CA SER A 98 -38.81 -6.06 0.23
C SER A 98 -38.49 -6.43 -1.22
N GLU A 99 -39.06 -7.54 -1.70
CA GLU A 99 -38.80 -8.01 -3.06
C GLU A 99 -39.27 -6.99 -4.12
N VAL A 100 -40.42 -6.36 -3.88
CA VAL A 100 -40.98 -5.31 -4.75
C VAL A 100 -40.05 -4.11 -4.84
N PHE A 101 -39.51 -3.66 -3.70
CA PHE A 101 -38.52 -2.58 -3.66
C PHE A 101 -37.24 -2.99 -4.41
N SER A 102 -36.74 -4.19 -4.13
CA SER A 102 -35.50 -4.70 -4.72
C SER A 102 -35.58 -4.83 -6.24
N ARG A 103 -36.76 -5.16 -6.80
CA ARG A 103 -36.97 -5.21 -8.25
C ARG A 103 -37.04 -3.84 -8.92
N THR A 104 -37.55 -2.83 -8.23
CA THR A 104 -37.89 -1.53 -8.84
C THR A 104 -36.90 -0.41 -8.51
N LYS A 105 -36.32 -0.41 -7.30
CA LYS A 105 -35.54 0.72 -6.74
C LYS A 105 -34.08 0.40 -6.46
N SER A 106 -33.66 -0.86 -6.45
CA SER A 106 -32.29 -1.27 -6.09
C SER A 106 -31.19 -0.59 -6.92
N VAL A 107 -31.40 -0.41 -8.24
CA VAL A 107 -30.43 0.28 -9.11
C VAL A 107 -30.34 1.77 -8.78
N GLY A 108 -31.46 2.39 -8.42
CA GLY A 108 -31.48 3.78 -7.95
C GLY A 108 -30.78 3.94 -6.60
N LEU A 109 -31.06 3.02 -5.68
CA LEU A 109 -30.42 2.96 -4.36
C LEU A 109 -28.89 2.84 -4.49
N ARG A 110 -28.40 1.99 -5.40
CA ARG A 110 -26.97 1.87 -5.70
C ARG A 110 -26.34 3.18 -6.17
N LYS A 111 -27.04 3.97 -6.99
CA LYS A 111 -26.53 5.28 -7.47
C LYS A 111 -26.48 6.29 -6.33
N GLN A 112 -27.49 6.30 -5.47
CA GLN A 112 -27.56 7.18 -4.30
C GLN A 112 -26.44 6.87 -3.30
N LEU A 113 -26.17 5.58 -3.08
CA LEU A 113 -25.15 5.10 -2.13
C LEU A 113 -23.77 4.88 -2.78
N ALA A 114 -23.57 5.33 -4.03
CA ALA A 114 -22.31 5.19 -4.73
C ALA A 114 -21.06 5.62 -3.93
N PRO A 115 -21.04 6.78 -3.23
CA PRO A 115 -19.85 7.17 -2.46
C PRO A 115 -19.55 6.17 -1.33
N LEU A 116 -20.58 5.71 -0.61
CA LEU A 116 -20.43 4.75 0.49
C LEU A 116 -20.00 3.37 0.00
N ILE A 117 -20.56 2.92 -1.13
CA ILE A 117 -20.17 1.66 -1.79
C ILE A 117 -18.69 1.72 -2.21
N MET A 118 -18.25 2.83 -2.79
CA MET A 118 -16.85 3.00 -3.19
C MET A 118 -15.91 2.97 -1.98
N GLU A 119 -16.28 3.64 -0.89
CA GLU A 119 -15.49 3.62 0.35
C GLU A 119 -15.34 2.20 0.91
N TYR A 120 -16.43 1.42 0.98
CA TYR A 120 -16.36 0.03 1.43
C TYR A 120 -15.57 -0.86 0.46
N GLN A 121 -15.66 -0.63 -0.84
CA GLN A 121 -14.84 -1.33 -1.81
C GLN A 121 -13.38 -0.99 -1.67
N GLU A 122 -13.03 0.25 -1.38
CA GLU A 122 -11.65 0.67 -1.17
C GLU A 122 -11.09 0.10 0.12
N LYS A 123 -11.87 0.08 1.20
CA LYS A 123 -11.53 -0.63 2.45
C LYS A 123 -11.37 -2.14 2.23
N ALA A 124 -12.30 -2.77 1.51
CA ALA A 124 -12.20 -4.18 1.18
C ALA A 124 -10.98 -4.47 0.29
N LYS A 125 -10.70 -3.60 -0.69
CA LYS A 125 -9.51 -3.67 -1.54
C LYS A 125 -8.24 -3.43 -0.76
N SER A 126 -8.19 -2.54 0.22
CA SER A 126 -6.98 -2.29 1.01
C SER A 126 -6.69 -3.43 1.97
N ILE A 127 -7.74 -4.05 2.54
CA ILE A 127 -7.61 -5.27 3.35
C ILE A 127 -7.19 -6.46 2.48
N ALA A 128 -7.83 -6.62 1.32
CA ALA A 128 -7.54 -7.67 0.35
C ALA A 128 -6.32 -7.34 -0.55
N ALA A 129 -5.73 -6.15 -0.41
CA ALA A 129 -4.55 -5.76 -1.17
C ALA A 129 -3.40 -6.61 -0.67
N ILE A 130 -3.17 -7.70 -1.38
CA ILE A 130 -1.95 -8.45 -1.28
C ILE A 130 -0.86 -7.54 -1.86
N SER A 131 -0.15 -6.83 -0.99
CA SER A 131 0.99 -6.02 -1.42
C SER A 131 2.13 -6.93 -1.82
N ILE A 132 2.95 -6.50 -2.78
CA ILE A 132 4.18 -7.20 -3.17
C ILE A 132 5.05 -7.45 -1.94
N ALA A 133 5.15 -6.47 -1.04
CA ALA A 133 5.87 -6.60 0.23
C ALA A 133 5.31 -7.75 1.10
N ARG A 134 3.99 -7.89 1.20
CA ARG A 134 3.38 -9.00 1.96
C ARG A 134 3.68 -10.35 1.34
N ILE A 135 3.61 -10.48 0.01
CA ILE A 135 3.99 -11.72 -0.69
C ILE A 135 5.46 -12.04 -0.41
N GLN A 136 6.35 -11.05 -0.49
CA GLN A 136 7.77 -11.23 -0.22
C GLN A 136 8.01 -11.68 1.23
N THR A 137 7.30 -11.11 2.21
CA THR A 137 7.41 -11.54 3.61
C THR A 137 6.96 -12.99 3.81
N GLU A 138 5.87 -13.42 3.17
CA GLU A 138 5.40 -14.81 3.26
C GLU A 138 6.36 -15.77 2.54
N LEU A 139 6.81 -15.43 1.32
CA LEU A 139 7.83 -16.20 0.59
C LEU A 139 9.15 -16.31 1.36
N ALA A 140 9.57 -15.24 2.02
CA ALA A 140 10.75 -15.24 2.87
C ALA A 140 10.54 -16.14 4.10
N SER A 141 9.37 -16.06 4.75
CA SER A 141 9.06 -16.92 5.92
C SER A 141 9.15 -18.40 5.56
N MET A 142 8.58 -18.80 4.41
CA MET A 142 8.66 -20.17 3.91
C MET A 142 10.06 -20.55 3.40
N GLY A 143 10.74 -19.63 2.71
CA GLY A 143 12.05 -19.83 2.10
C GLY A 143 13.23 -19.80 3.08
N PHE A 144 13.06 -19.24 4.27
CA PHE A 144 14.09 -19.20 5.31
C PHE A 144 13.78 -20.09 6.52
N ALA A 145 12.63 -20.77 6.54
CA ALA A 145 12.27 -21.69 7.61
C ALA A 145 13.36 -22.75 7.85
N ASN A 146 13.60 -23.04 9.13
CA ASN A 146 14.52 -24.08 9.58
C ASN A 146 13.78 -25.08 10.46
N VAL A 147 14.03 -26.39 10.26
CA VAL A 147 13.40 -27.47 11.02
C VAL A 147 13.69 -27.36 12.51
N LEU A 148 14.89 -26.89 12.89
CA LEU A 148 15.29 -26.74 14.30
C LEU A 148 14.43 -25.72 15.06
N ASP A 149 13.82 -24.76 14.37
CA ASP A 149 13.02 -23.71 15.02
C ASP A 149 11.70 -24.25 15.62
N TYR A 150 11.31 -25.49 15.25
CA TYR A 150 10.10 -26.18 15.71
C TYR A 150 10.35 -27.13 16.87
N PHE A 151 11.59 -27.23 17.36
CA PHE A 151 11.97 -28.06 18.49
C PHE A 151 12.60 -27.19 19.59
N ASN A 152 12.37 -27.59 20.83
CA ASN A 152 13.07 -27.13 22.01
C ASN A 152 14.17 -28.15 22.33
N ILE A 153 15.38 -27.67 22.62
CA ILE A 153 16.48 -28.50 23.10
C ILE A 153 16.47 -28.39 24.62
N ALA A 154 16.19 -29.50 25.30
CA ALA A 154 16.24 -29.56 26.75
C ALA A 154 17.69 -29.61 27.26
N GLU A 155 17.91 -29.36 28.55
CA GLU A 155 19.24 -29.30 29.17
C GLU A 155 20.01 -30.62 29.07
N ASP A 156 19.31 -31.74 28.93
CA ASP A 156 19.86 -33.08 28.71
C ASP A 156 20.23 -33.37 27.24
N GLY A 157 20.05 -32.39 26.35
CA GLY A 157 20.27 -32.52 24.91
C GLY A 157 19.14 -33.22 24.16
N SER A 158 18.03 -33.55 24.83
CA SER A 158 16.87 -34.16 24.18
C SER A 158 16.09 -33.12 23.35
N LEU A 159 15.63 -33.53 22.16
CA LEU A 159 14.78 -32.70 21.30
C LEU A 159 13.31 -32.94 21.66
N GLN A 160 12.64 -31.88 22.12
CA GLN A 160 11.20 -31.88 22.37
C GLN A 160 10.51 -31.03 21.31
N SER A 161 9.50 -31.56 20.63
CA SER A 161 8.72 -30.77 19.67
C SER A 161 7.95 -29.66 20.39
N LYS A 162 7.93 -28.46 19.80
CA LYS A 162 7.06 -27.38 20.27
C LYS A 162 5.58 -27.75 20.13
N GLN A 163 4.76 -27.17 20.98
CA GLN A 163 3.31 -27.22 20.84
C GLN A 163 2.84 -26.23 19.76
N LEU A 164 1.66 -26.46 19.15
CA LEU A 164 1.15 -25.60 18.07
C LEU A 164 0.87 -24.15 18.53
N ASN A 165 0.52 -23.96 19.81
CA ASN A 165 0.31 -22.66 20.43
C ASN A 165 1.62 -21.88 20.69
N GLU A 166 2.78 -22.56 20.67
CA GLU A 166 4.10 -21.94 20.87
C GLU A 166 4.71 -21.43 19.55
N LEU A 167 4.11 -21.77 18.40
CA LEU A 167 4.64 -21.38 17.09
C LEU A 167 4.25 -19.95 16.74
N THR A 168 5.23 -19.20 16.26
CA THR A 168 4.99 -17.89 15.68
C THR A 168 4.23 -18.01 14.36
N ARG A 169 3.54 -16.94 13.94
CA ARG A 169 2.80 -16.94 12.66
C ARG A 169 3.70 -17.18 11.44
N ALA A 170 4.94 -16.69 11.48
CA ALA A 170 5.93 -16.90 10.41
C ALA A 170 6.43 -18.35 10.35
N GLN A 171 6.55 -19.03 11.49
CA GLN A 171 6.85 -20.46 11.53
C GLN A 171 5.64 -21.27 11.04
N ALA A 172 4.45 -20.93 11.52
CA ALA A 172 3.22 -21.62 11.09
C ALA A 172 2.97 -21.51 9.59
N SER A 173 3.33 -20.40 8.93
CA SER A 173 3.14 -20.25 7.48
C SER A 173 4.06 -21.13 6.63
N ALA A 174 5.17 -21.63 7.19
CA ALA A 174 6.07 -22.55 6.51
C ALA A 174 5.68 -24.03 6.62
N ILE A 175 4.65 -24.37 7.39
CA ILE A 175 4.19 -25.75 7.58
C ILE A 175 3.29 -26.17 6.40
N GLN A 176 3.68 -27.23 5.69
CA GLN A 176 2.90 -27.84 4.62
C GLN A 176 2.00 -28.97 5.14
N GLU A 177 2.49 -29.78 6.07
CA GLU A 177 1.76 -30.88 6.67
C GLU A 177 2.22 -31.07 8.12
N VAL A 178 1.26 -31.29 9.02
CA VAL A 178 1.54 -31.61 10.42
C VAL A 178 0.72 -32.84 10.82
N LYS A 179 1.38 -33.83 11.43
CA LYS A 179 0.70 -34.92 12.14
C LYS A 179 0.96 -34.77 13.62
N VAL A 180 -0.12 -34.74 14.37
CA VAL A 180 -0.10 -34.58 15.81
C VAL A 180 -0.23 -35.96 16.44
N VAL A 181 0.59 -36.21 17.44
CA VAL A 181 0.60 -37.47 18.20
C VAL A 181 0.26 -37.16 19.64
N GLU A 182 -0.53 -38.03 20.24
CA GLU A 182 -0.87 -37.98 21.65
C GLU A 182 0.31 -38.52 22.46
N ARG A 183 0.87 -37.70 23.35
CA ARG A 183 1.90 -38.11 24.29
C ARG A 183 1.39 -37.87 25.70
N GLN A 184 1.41 -38.92 26.51
CA GLN A 184 1.12 -38.81 27.92
C GLN A 184 2.39 -38.42 28.67
N ASP A 185 2.32 -37.38 29.49
CA ASP A 185 3.45 -37.03 30.35
C ASP A 185 3.62 -38.11 31.44
N PRO A 186 4.82 -38.68 31.58
CA PRO A 186 5.06 -39.80 32.51
C PRO A 186 4.97 -39.38 33.99
N VAL A 187 5.02 -38.07 34.28
CA VAL A 187 5.04 -37.54 35.66
C VAL A 187 3.66 -37.04 36.09
N THR A 188 2.95 -36.31 35.22
CA THR A 188 1.65 -35.69 35.54
C THR A 188 0.46 -36.51 35.04
N GLY A 189 0.68 -37.48 34.12
CA GLY A 189 -0.39 -38.25 33.49
C GLY A 189 -1.25 -37.44 32.52
N GLU A 190 -0.94 -36.16 32.30
CA GLU A 190 -1.65 -35.29 31.37
C GLU A 190 -1.38 -35.70 29.92
N ILE A 191 -2.44 -35.65 29.11
CA ILE A 191 -2.38 -35.92 27.68
C ILE A 191 -1.98 -34.61 26.97
N ARG A 192 -0.85 -34.61 26.28
CA ARG A 192 -0.38 -33.50 25.46
C ARG A 192 -0.37 -33.89 23.98
N PHE A 193 -0.85 -32.97 23.15
CA PHE A 193 -0.80 -33.09 21.70
C PHE A 193 0.49 -32.48 21.18
N VAL A 194 1.42 -33.34 20.76
CA VAL A 194 2.76 -32.94 20.30
C VAL A 194 2.91 -33.17 18.80
N ILE A 195 3.78 -32.40 18.15
CA ILE A 195 4.05 -32.54 16.71
C ILE A 195 4.91 -33.79 16.50
N GLY A 196 4.33 -34.83 15.89
CA GLY A 196 5.04 -36.09 15.60
C GLY A 196 5.67 -36.12 14.21
N TRP A 197 5.01 -35.55 13.20
CA TRP A 197 5.54 -35.42 11.85
C TRP A 197 5.32 -34.00 11.34
N LEU A 198 6.37 -33.40 10.79
CA LEU A 198 6.34 -32.04 10.25
C LEU A 198 6.95 -32.03 8.85
N LYS A 199 6.16 -31.57 7.88
CA LYS A 199 6.64 -31.28 6.53
C LYS A 199 6.62 -29.78 6.32
N LEU A 200 7.77 -29.20 6.01
CA LEU A 200 7.91 -27.79 5.68
C LEU A 200 7.75 -27.56 4.18
N ALA A 201 7.44 -26.31 3.80
CA ALA A 201 7.40 -25.88 2.41
C ALA A 201 8.76 -26.04 1.71
N ASP A 202 8.75 -26.17 0.38
CA ASP A 202 9.99 -26.29 -0.40
C ASP A 202 10.79 -24.99 -0.36
N LYS A 203 11.92 -25.03 0.34
CA LYS A 203 12.84 -23.91 0.51
C LYS A 203 13.34 -23.37 -0.83
N ARG A 204 13.67 -24.25 -1.78
CA ARG A 204 14.29 -23.85 -3.04
C ARG A 204 13.32 -23.11 -3.93
N ALA A 205 12.10 -23.64 -4.09
CA ALA A 205 11.07 -23.02 -4.90
C ALA A 205 10.74 -21.60 -4.40
N ASN A 206 10.54 -21.45 -3.09
CA ASN A 206 10.22 -20.17 -2.46
C ASN A 206 11.35 -19.13 -2.62
N LEU A 207 12.62 -19.53 -2.43
CA LEU A 207 13.75 -18.62 -2.61
C LEU A 207 13.97 -18.21 -4.08
N VAL A 208 13.69 -19.11 -5.03
CA VAL A 208 13.74 -18.78 -6.46
C VAL A 208 12.64 -17.78 -6.82
N GLU A 209 11.42 -17.98 -6.35
CA GLU A 209 10.33 -17.03 -6.56
C GLU A 209 10.60 -15.68 -5.90
N LEU A 210 11.12 -15.68 -4.67
CA LEU A 210 11.54 -14.46 -3.99
C LEU A 210 12.60 -13.71 -4.82
N GLY A 211 13.65 -14.41 -5.28
CA GLY A 211 14.67 -13.80 -6.15
C GLY A 211 14.12 -13.31 -7.49
N ARG A 212 13.07 -13.93 -8.04
CA ARG A 212 12.37 -13.42 -9.24
C ARG A 212 11.65 -12.12 -8.94
N THR A 213 10.95 -12.01 -7.80
CA THR A 213 10.30 -10.76 -7.39
C THR A 213 11.30 -9.63 -7.14
N LEU A 214 12.53 -9.97 -6.73
CA LEU A 214 13.65 -9.03 -6.56
C LEU A 214 14.39 -8.73 -7.89
N GLY A 215 14.01 -9.36 -8.99
CA GLY A 215 14.66 -9.19 -10.30
C GLY A 215 16.03 -9.86 -10.46
N MET A 216 16.46 -10.68 -9.49
CA MET A 216 17.77 -11.37 -9.52
C MET A 216 17.88 -12.39 -10.66
N PHE A 217 16.75 -12.94 -11.12
CA PHE A 217 16.68 -13.95 -12.18
C PHE A 217 16.09 -13.42 -13.48
N ASN A 218 16.03 -12.10 -13.67
CA ASN A 218 15.69 -11.55 -14.97
C ASN A 218 16.77 -12.01 -15.95
N LYS A 219 16.38 -12.84 -16.91
CA LYS A 219 17.21 -13.06 -18.09
C LYS A 219 17.40 -11.68 -18.69
N ILE A 220 18.62 -11.16 -18.61
CA ILE A 220 19.07 -10.14 -19.55
C ILE A 220 18.91 -10.85 -20.89
N ALA A 221 17.77 -10.64 -21.55
CA ALA A 221 17.67 -10.87 -22.97
C ALA A 221 18.75 -9.95 -23.52
N LEU A 222 19.90 -10.54 -23.86
CA LEU A 222 20.86 -9.89 -24.72
C LEU A 222 20.01 -9.41 -25.90
N VAL A 223 19.81 -8.10 -25.95
CA VAL A 223 19.17 -7.39 -27.04
C VAL A 223 19.70 -8.00 -28.33
N ASP A 224 18.78 -8.35 -29.23
CA ASP A 224 19.09 -8.99 -30.50
C ASP A 224 20.35 -8.39 -31.11
N LYS A 225 21.30 -9.25 -31.47
CA LYS A 225 22.65 -8.95 -32.01
C LYS A 225 22.71 -7.89 -33.12
N ARG A 226 21.58 -7.45 -33.67
CA ARG A 226 21.48 -6.45 -34.74
C ARG A 226 21.61 -5.00 -34.26
N GLU A 227 21.37 -4.68 -33.00
CA GLU A 227 21.54 -3.30 -32.50
C GLU A 227 22.92 -3.03 -31.89
N SER A 228 23.62 -4.06 -31.43
CA SER A 228 24.99 -3.92 -30.89
C SER A 228 26.05 -3.65 -31.97
N GLU A 229 25.74 -3.99 -33.23
CA GLU A 229 26.66 -3.74 -34.36
C GLU A 229 26.60 -2.28 -34.85
N LEU A 230 25.56 -1.52 -34.48
CA LEU A 230 25.39 -0.11 -34.86
C LEU A 230 26.00 0.90 -33.87
N MET A 231 26.55 0.46 -32.73
CA MET A 231 27.03 1.36 -31.67
C MET A 231 28.54 1.29 -31.41
N LEU A 232 29.28 0.42 -32.11
CA LEU A 232 30.73 0.23 -31.92
C LEU A 232 31.59 0.84 -33.04
N GLN A 233 30.99 1.42 -34.07
CA GLN A 233 31.75 1.96 -35.22
C GLN A 233 32.11 3.46 -35.10
N GLU A 234 31.69 4.16 -34.05
CA GLU A 234 32.01 5.59 -33.88
C GLU A 234 32.49 5.95 -32.47
N VAL A 235 33.22 5.06 -31.80
CA VAL A 235 34.07 5.54 -30.70
C VAL A 235 35.30 6.16 -31.35
N PRO A 236 35.52 7.49 -31.26
CA PRO A 236 36.72 8.09 -31.81
C PRO A 236 37.92 7.42 -31.14
N THR A 237 38.82 6.85 -31.92
CA THR A 237 40.04 6.18 -31.45
C THR A 237 40.84 7.06 -30.48
N ASP A 238 40.79 8.37 -30.68
CA ASP A 238 41.42 9.39 -29.84
C ASP A 238 40.90 9.41 -28.39
N ALA A 239 39.65 8.98 -28.16
CA ALA A 239 39.07 8.90 -26.82
C ALA A 239 39.52 7.64 -26.07
N LEU A 240 39.79 6.55 -26.79
CA LEU A 240 40.34 5.31 -26.26
C LEU A 240 41.81 5.47 -25.87
N GLU A 241 42.61 6.15 -26.70
CA GLU A 241 44.01 6.44 -26.39
C GLU A 241 44.15 7.30 -25.12
N LYS A 242 43.29 8.31 -24.96
CA LYS A 242 43.27 9.14 -23.73
C LYS A 242 42.86 8.35 -22.49
N ALA A 243 41.94 7.41 -22.62
CA ALA A 243 41.53 6.57 -21.49
C ALA A 243 42.66 5.61 -21.06
N GLU A 244 43.42 5.10 -22.02
CA GLU A 244 44.59 4.26 -21.76
C GLU A 244 45.71 5.04 -21.05
N ASP A 245 46.00 6.27 -21.48
CA ASP A 245 46.97 7.15 -20.81
C ASP A 245 46.56 7.50 -19.37
N ILE A 246 45.27 7.73 -19.14
CA ILE A 246 44.73 7.99 -17.79
C ILE A 246 44.88 6.76 -16.90
N LEU A 247 44.57 5.57 -17.41
CA LEU A 247 44.73 4.32 -16.65
C LEU A 247 46.19 4.03 -16.33
N MET A 248 47.10 4.21 -17.30
CA MET A 248 48.52 3.94 -17.11
C MET A 248 49.18 4.94 -16.16
N SER A 249 48.76 6.21 -16.18
CA SER A 249 49.21 7.22 -15.21
C SER A 249 48.68 6.93 -13.79
N ALA A 250 47.41 6.51 -13.66
CA ALA A 250 46.83 6.12 -12.37
C ALA A 250 47.54 4.90 -11.76
N VAL A 251 47.89 3.90 -12.57
CA VAL A 251 48.64 2.72 -12.12
C VAL A 251 50.04 3.10 -11.63
N LYS A 252 50.71 4.04 -12.32
CA LYS A 252 52.03 4.54 -11.90
C LYS A 252 51.96 5.26 -10.55
N ILE A 253 50.97 6.13 -10.37
CA ILE A 253 50.72 6.85 -9.12
C ILE A 253 50.46 5.86 -7.97
N ALA A 254 49.64 4.83 -8.22
CA ALA A 254 49.33 3.81 -7.21
C ALA A 254 50.57 3.00 -6.79
N ARG A 255 51.47 2.68 -7.72
CA ARG A 255 52.73 1.98 -7.42
C ARG A 255 53.68 2.85 -6.58
N GLU A 256 53.80 4.13 -6.92
CA GLU A 256 54.64 5.08 -6.17
C GLU A 256 54.12 5.34 -4.74
N GLN A 257 52.80 5.38 -4.55
CA GLN A 257 52.19 5.48 -3.22
C GLN A 257 52.42 4.21 -2.39
N LYS A 258 52.34 3.03 -3.01
CA LYS A 258 52.61 1.75 -2.34
C LYS A 258 54.07 1.65 -1.88
N SER A 259 55.02 2.10 -2.68
CA SER A 259 56.44 2.12 -2.27
C SER A 259 56.71 3.13 -1.15
N LYS A 260 56.01 4.27 -1.11
CA LYS A 260 56.13 5.26 -0.03
C LYS A 260 55.52 4.76 1.28
N ASN A 261 54.39 4.06 1.23
CA ASN A 261 53.73 3.50 2.41
C ASN A 261 54.45 2.28 3.01
N GLN A 262 55.28 1.57 2.24
CA GLN A 262 56.13 0.48 2.76
C GLN A 262 57.41 0.98 3.47
N ALA A 263 57.77 2.26 3.34
CA ALA A 263 58.99 2.83 3.91
C ALA A 263 58.82 3.40 5.33
N LEU A 264 57.59 3.42 5.87
CA LEU A 264 57.35 3.82 7.26
C LEU A 264 57.11 2.57 8.11
N PRO A 265 58.04 2.18 9.00
CA PRO A 265 57.78 1.13 9.97
C PRO A 265 56.68 1.63 10.91
N GLY A 266 55.51 0.97 10.86
CA GLY A 266 54.40 1.27 11.75
C GLY A 266 54.75 0.92 13.19
N GLU A 267 55.01 1.94 14.01
CA GLU A 267 54.82 1.86 15.46
C GLU A 267 53.33 1.61 15.74
N PHE A 268 52.95 0.34 15.80
CA PHE A 268 51.71 -0.05 16.46
C PHE A 268 51.93 0.06 17.97
N THR A 269 51.56 1.22 18.52
CA THR A 269 51.32 1.36 19.95
C THR A 269 50.24 0.35 20.35
N LYS A 270 50.64 -0.63 21.17
CA LYS A 270 49.71 -1.60 21.76
C LYS A 270 48.66 -0.83 22.56
N LEU A 271 47.39 -1.04 22.24
CA LEU A 271 46.28 -0.61 23.09
C LEU A 271 46.41 -1.32 24.46
N PRO A 272 46.29 -0.60 25.59
CA PRO A 272 46.35 -1.24 26.90
C PRO A 272 45.12 -2.12 27.13
N GLU A 273 45.35 -3.32 27.64
CA GLU A 273 44.30 -4.27 28.01
C GLU A 273 43.45 -3.72 29.18
N PRO A 274 42.12 -3.97 29.18
CA PRO A 274 41.24 -3.48 30.23
C PRO A 274 41.29 -4.45 31.42
N SER A 275 42.23 -4.23 32.33
CA SER A 275 42.16 -4.80 33.68
C SER A 275 41.91 -3.70 34.70
N GLU A 276 40.92 -3.94 35.57
CA GLU A 276 40.65 -3.27 36.84
C GLU A 276 39.78 -2.01 36.80
N VAL A 277 38.46 -2.23 36.82
CA VAL A 277 37.56 -1.38 37.62
C VAL A 277 37.11 -2.23 38.80
N LYS A 278 37.76 -2.00 39.95
CA LYS A 278 37.26 -2.37 41.26
C LYS A 278 36.57 -1.14 41.87
N GLU A 279 35.48 -1.46 42.58
CA GLU A 279 34.63 -0.62 43.45
C GLU A 279 33.55 0.22 42.78
#